data_AF-A0A494ZRQ5-F1
#
_entry.id   AF-A0A494ZRQ5-F1
#
_cell.length_a   1.000
_cell.length_b   1.000
_cell.length_c   1.000
_cell.angle_alpha   90.00
_cell.angle_beta   90.00
_cell.angle_gamma   90.00
#
_symmetry.space_group_name_H-M   'P 1'
#
loop_
_entity.id
_entity.type
_entity.pdbx_description
1 polymer ?
#
loop_
_entity_poly.entity_id
_entity_poly.type
_entity_poly.pdbx_seq_one_letter_code
_entity_poly.pdbx_strand_id
1 'polypeptide(L)'
;MSEQPINQWNMTTEPSDMMKINTPMPITVAPSPSNQMEVIDDDSFSYDGYQVVRGEFFAHIYEPSFTFNNYKVSVNTACIKKLPDVEYVQILVNPIEKKLAVRPCREEEKDSFRWCSSGKKRSPKQITCRIFFAKVISLMDWNPNYRYKILGKLIRSGNEILFIFDLTSPEIFPRTLKDNGTVTTARTPSYPEEWKNQFGIPVEEHQKSMQVNIFEGYAVFDIQEKKKATDKSIEKAKEPSTAESEEKSYEQQTLFPSTNMY
;
A
#
# COMPACT_ATOMS: atom_id res chain seq x y z
N MET A 1 -51.09 -35.50 38.46
CA MET A 1 -50.59 -36.10 37.20
C MET A 1 -50.09 -34.96 36.36
N SER A 2 -48.78 -34.75 36.35
CA SER A 2 -48.11 -33.64 35.69
C SER A 2 -46.84 -34.21 35.07
N GLU A 3 -46.85 -34.26 33.75
CA GLU A 3 -45.84 -34.84 32.87
C GLU A 3 -44.54 -34.02 32.90
N GLN A 4 -43.42 -34.73 32.92
CA GLN A 4 -42.11 -34.21 32.54
C GLN A 4 -41.85 -34.63 31.09
N PRO A 5 -41.48 -33.73 30.17
CA PRO A 5 -40.87 -34.14 28.91
C PRO A 5 -39.35 -33.97 28.95
N ILE A 6 -38.73 -35.14 28.90
CA ILE A 6 -37.46 -35.58 28.33
C ILE A 6 -36.74 -34.56 27.41
N ASN A 7 -35.45 -34.39 27.71
CA ASN A 7 -34.45 -33.70 26.91
C ASN A 7 -34.12 -34.50 25.63
N GLN A 8 -34.11 -33.85 24.46
CA GLN A 8 -33.31 -34.31 23.33
C GLN A 8 -32.99 -33.14 22.38
N TRP A 9 -31.84 -32.50 22.61
CA TRP A 9 -31.24 -31.57 21.64
C TRP A 9 -30.37 -32.38 20.68
N ASN A 10 -30.87 -32.65 19.48
CA ASN A 10 -30.03 -33.06 18.35
C ASN A 10 -29.95 -31.89 17.37
N MET A 11 -28.92 -31.05 17.53
CA MET A 11 -28.47 -30.18 16.44
C MET A 11 -27.49 -30.97 15.59
N THR A 12 -27.98 -31.60 14.53
CA THR A 12 -27.13 -32.08 13.45
C THR A 12 -26.82 -30.89 12.56
N THR A 13 -25.73 -30.17 12.87
CA THR A 13 -25.21 -29.14 11.96
C THR A 13 -24.43 -29.86 10.86
N GLU A 14 -25.06 -29.97 9.68
CA GLU A 14 -24.41 -30.45 8.46
C GLU A 14 -23.15 -29.59 8.16
N PRO A 15 -21.97 -30.20 7.90
CA PRO A 15 -20.72 -29.46 7.64
C PRO A 15 -20.69 -28.68 6.32
N SER A 16 -21.76 -28.72 5.52
CA SER A 16 -21.81 -28.21 4.15
C SER A 16 -22.07 -26.71 4.04
N ASP A 17 -22.52 -26.04 5.10
CA ASP A 17 -22.86 -24.61 5.08
C ASP A 17 -21.67 -23.65 5.33
N MET A 18 -20.45 -24.18 5.53
CA MET A 18 -19.25 -23.37 5.80
C MET A 18 -18.36 -23.08 4.57
N MET A 19 -18.80 -23.36 3.35
CA MET A 19 -18.04 -23.03 2.14
C MET A 19 -18.84 -22.16 1.16
N LYS A 20 -19.18 -20.94 1.58
CA LYS A 20 -19.49 -19.87 0.61
C LYS A 20 -18.20 -19.09 0.34
N ILE A 21 -17.50 -19.53 -0.71
CA ILE A 21 -16.36 -18.84 -1.31
C ILE A 21 -16.84 -17.43 -1.67
N ASN A 22 -16.32 -16.42 -0.98
CA ASN A 22 -16.62 -15.02 -1.26
C ASN A 22 -15.77 -14.59 -2.46
N THR A 23 -16.23 -14.94 -3.66
CA THR A 23 -15.69 -14.39 -4.91
C THR A 23 -15.85 -12.87 -4.84
N PRO A 24 -14.80 -12.05 -5.08
CA PRO A 24 -14.98 -10.61 -5.13
C PRO A 24 -16.06 -10.29 -6.17
N MET A 25 -17.12 -9.61 -5.72
CA MET A 25 -18.24 -9.24 -6.57
C MET A 25 -17.74 -8.49 -7.81
N PRO A 26 -18.22 -8.84 -9.02
CA PRO A 26 -17.93 -8.04 -10.20
C PRO A 26 -18.39 -6.59 -9.93
N ILE A 27 -17.57 -5.62 -10.31
CA ILE A 27 -17.93 -4.20 -10.22
C ILE A 27 -19.11 -3.98 -11.18
N THR A 28 -20.33 -3.92 -10.65
CA THR A 28 -21.49 -3.49 -11.44
C THR A 28 -21.35 -2.00 -11.70
N VAL A 29 -20.94 -1.64 -12.92
CA VAL A 29 -20.93 -0.25 -13.36
C VAL A 29 -22.38 0.16 -13.59
N ALA A 30 -22.95 0.96 -12.69
CA ALA A 30 -24.29 1.51 -12.87
C ALA A 30 -24.29 2.45 -14.10
N PRO A 31 -25.20 2.27 -15.07
CA PRO A 31 -25.24 3.14 -16.25
C PRO A 31 -25.55 4.57 -15.81
N SER A 32 -24.64 5.49 -16.12
CA SER A 32 -24.85 6.92 -15.91
C SER A 32 -25.90 7.44 -16.91
N PRO A 33 -26.87 8.27 -16.51
CA PRO A 33 -28.03 8.62 -17.33
C PRO A 33 -27.73 9.56 -18.53
N SER A 34 -26.48 9.88 -18.84
CA SER A 34 -26.11 10.90 -19.84
C SER A 34 -25.19 10.42 -20.97
N ASN A 35 -25.08 9.12 -21.20
CA ASN A 35 -24.51 8.57 -22.44
C ASN A 35 -25.09 7.17 -22.62
N GLN A 36 -25.90 6.95 -23.66
CA GLN A 36 -26.32 5.59 -24.03
C GLN A 36 -25.09 4.86 -24.57
N MET A 37 -24.35 4.19 -23.68
CA MET A 37 -23.35 3.20 -24.07
C MET A 37 -24.12 2.03 -24.68
N GLU A 38 -23.96 1.79 -25.98
CA GLU A 38 -24.39 0.54 -26.59
C GLU A 38 -23.52 -0.57 -26.00
N VAL A 39 -24.11 -1.36 -25.10
CA VAL A 39 -23.51 -2.58 -24.56
C VAL A 39 -24.07 -3.74 -25.36
N ILE A 40 -23.17 -4.57 -25.90
CA ILE A 40 -23.55 -5.83 -26.56
C ILE A 40 -23.51 -6.91 -25.50
N ASP A 41 -24.66 -7.56 -25.27
CA ASP A 41 -24.74 -8.71 -24.38
C ASP A 41 -24.19 -9.96 -25.10
N ASP A 42 -23.16 -10.57 -24.52
CA ASP A 42 -22.56 -11.82 -24.99
C ASP A 42 -22.46 -12.80 -23.83
N ASP A 43 -23.46 -13.68 -23.71
CA ASP A 43 -23.53 -14.71 -22.68
C ASP A 43 -22.54 -15.87 -22.91
N SER A 44 -21.81 -15.89 -24.04
CA SER A 44 -20.85 -16.95 -24.38
C SER A 44 -19.41 -16.63 -23.95
N PHE A 45 -19.15 -15.41 -23.48
CA PHE A 45 -17.82 -14.98 -23.08
C PHE A 45 -17.28 -15.80 -21.89
N SER A 46 -16.07 -16.33 -22.04
CA SER A 46 -15.29 -16.97 -20.97
C SER A 46 -13.91 -16.30 -20.87
N TYR A 47 -13.34 -16.27 -19.67
CA TYR A 47 -11.97 -15.83 -19.45
C TYR A 47 -10.92 -16.91 -19.79
N ASP A 48 -11.33 -18.06 -20.32
CA ASP A 48 -10.42 -19.13 -20.72
C ASP A 48 -9.41 -18.66 -21.78
N GLY A 49 -8.13 -18.97 -21.56
CA GLY A 49 -7.02 -18.53 -22.42
C GLY A 49 -6.59 -17.08 -22.21
N TYR A 50 -7.34 -16.26 -21.46
CA TYR A 50 -6.92 -14.91 -21.11
C TYR A 50 -5.92 -14.90 -19.95
N GLN A 51 -5.00 -13.94 -20.01
CA GLN A 51 -4.05 -13.66 -18.94
C GLN A 51 -4.28 -12.26 -18.40
N VAL A 52 -4.21 -12.11 -17.08
CA VAL A 52 -4.11 -10.79 -16.48
C VAL A 52 -2.71 -10.27 -16.71
N VAL A 53 -2.60 -9.18 -17.45
CA VAL A 53 -1.31 -8.55 -17.78
C VAL A 53 -0.64 -8.08 -16.50
N ARG A 54 0.66 -8.37 -16.36
CA ARG A 54 1.47 -7.89 -15.24
C ARG A 54 1.42 -6.38 -15.15
N GLY A 55 1.17 -5.88 -13.94
CA GLY A 55 1.13 -4.44 -13.68
C GLY A 55 2.42 -3.77 -14.15
N GLU A 56 3.55 -4.42 -13.90
CA GLU A 56 4.92 -3.99 -14.24
C GLU A 56 5.09 -3.53 -15.69
N PHE A 57 4.27 -4.02 -16.62
CA PHE A 57 4.36 -3.65 -18.03
C PHE A 57 3.74 -2.28 -18.37
N PHE A 58 3.01 -1.66 -17.44
CA PHE A 58 2.36 -0.35 -17.63
C PHE A 58 3.19 0.82 -17.07
N ALA A 59 2.75 2.05 -17.32
CA ALA A 59 3.40 3.24 -16.78
C ALA A 59 2.97 3.52 -15.32
N HIS A 60 3.93 3.47 -14.40
CA HIS A 60 3.69 3.54 -12.95
C HIS A 60 3.69 4.95 -12.38
N ILE A 61 2.68 5.74 -12.72
CA ILE A 61 2.58 7.14 -12.30
C ILE A 61 1.94 7.27 -10.90
N TYR A 62 0.98 6.41 -10.58
CA TYR A 62 0.14 6.52 -9.38
C TYR A 62 0.23 5.29 -8.46
N GLU A 63 0.94 4.27 -8.91
CA GLU A 63 1.19 3.01 -8.24
C GLU A 63 2.32 3.21 -7.21
N PRO A 64 2.13 2.82 -5.94
CA PRO A 64 3.21 2.79 -4.97
C PRO A 64 4.39 2.00 -5.49
N SER A 65 5.61 2.54 -5.36
CA SER A 65 6.82 1.79 -5.72
C SER A 65 7.94 2.01 -4.71
N PHE A 66 8.72 0.95 -4.46
CA PHE A 66 9.93 0.96 -3.67
C PHE A 66 11.13 0.75 -4.59
N THR A 67 12.19 1.54 -4.44
CA THR A 67 13.39 1.48 -5.27
C THR A 67 14.62 1.17 -4.43
N PHE A 68 15.41 0.19 -4.86
CA PHE A 68 16.78 -0.06 -4.42
C PHE A 68 17.75 0.47 -5.48
N ASN A 69 18.68 1.33 -5.06
CA ASN A 69 19.68 1.89 -5.98
C ASN A 69 20.91 2.37 -5.20
N ASN A 70 22.10 1.88 -5.58
CA ASN A 70 23.38 2.39 -5.09
C ASN A 70 23.44 2.52 -3.56
N TYR A 71 23.12 1.44 -2.84
CA TYR A 71 23.08 1.39 -1.37
C TYR A 71 22.04 2.29 -0.71
N LYS A 72 21.10 2.82 -1.50
CA LYS A 72 19.99 3.65 -1.02
C LYS A 72 18.65 3.01 -1.36
N VAL A 73 17.66 3.40 -0.59
CA VAL A 73 16.26 3.10 -0.85
C VAL A 73 15.40 4.36 -0.90
N SER A 74 14.32 4.31 -1.66
CA SER A 74 13.32 5.37 -1.69
C SER A 74 11.98 4.84 -2.16
N VAL A 75 10.89 5.43 -1.66
CA VAL A 75 9.57 5.29 -2.26
C VAL A 75 9.36 6.32 -3.36
N ASN A 76 8.32 6.16 -4.19
CA ASN A 76 7.89 7.20 -5.12
C ASN A 76 6.89 8.17 -4.48
N THR A 77 6.50 9.19 -5.24
CA THR A 77 5.55 10.22 -4.80
C THR A 77 4.15 9.65 -4.55
N ALA A 78 3.77 8.55 -5.20
CA ALA A 78 2.48 7.91 -4.97
C ALA A 78 2.33 7.43 -3.52
N CYS A 79 3.39 6.86 -2.92
CA CYS A 79 3.38 6.48 -1.51
C CYS A 79 3.10 7.67 -0.59
N ILE A 80 3.78 8.80 -0.83
CA ILE A 80 3.63 10.02 -0.03
C ILE A 80 2.24 10.64 -0.20
N LYS A 81 1.67 10.61 -1.40
CA LYS A 81 0.32 11.12 -1.67
C LYS A 81 -0.76 10.26 -1.00
N LYS A 82 -0.58 8.94 -0.96
CA LYS A 82 -1.55 8.03 -0.35
C LYS A 82 -1.54 8.09 1.18
N LEU A 83 -0.43 8.49 1.81
CA LEU A 83 -0.32 8.70 3.26
C LEU A 83 0.18 10.13 3.58
N PRO A 84 -0.66 11.16 3.34
CA PRO A 84 -0.26 12.57 3.36
C PRO A 84 0.09 13.12 4.75
N ASP A 85 -0.26 12.40 5.82
CA ASP A 85 0.00 12.81 7.21
C ASP A 85 1.08 11.97 7.90
N VAL A 86 1.61 10.93 7.23
CA VAL A 86 2.57 9.99 7.84
C VAL A 86 3.99 10.44 7.57
N GLU A 87 4.72 10.89 8.59
CA GLU A 87 6.12 11.35 8.44
C GLU A 87 7.17 10.29 8.74
N TYR A 88 6.88 9.39 9.67
CA TYR A 88 7.78 8.34 10.13
C TYR A 88 7.22 6.98 9.77
N VAL A 89 8.11 6.08 9.37
CA VAL A 89 7.76 4.72 8.98
C VAL A 89 8.80 3.74 9.49
N GLN A 90 8.43 2.46 9.51
CA GLN A 90 9.34 1.34 9.62
C GLN A 90 9.30 0.50 8.35
N ILE A 91 10.43 -0.12 8.02
CA ILE A 91 10.54 -1.13 6.96
C ILE A 91 10.60 -2.51 7.61
N LEU A 92 9.76 -3.43 7.14
CA LEU A 92 9.76 -4.83 7.54
C LEU A 92 10.04 -5.70 6.33
N VAL A 93 10.69 -6.84 6.54
CA VAL A 93 11.01 -7.81 5.48
C VAL A 93 10.58 -9.19 5.95
N ASN A 94 9.80 -9.88 5.13
CA ASN A 94 9.60 -11.31 5.25
C ASN A 94 10.55 -12.00 4.26
N PRO A 95 11.65 -12.62 4.74
CA PRO A 95 12.64 -13.24 3.85
C PRO A 95 12.15 -14.54 3.21
N ILE A 96 11.14 -15.20 3.79
CA ILE A 96 10.59 -16.47 3.29
C ILE A 96 9.62 -16.18 2.14
N GLU A 97 8.64 -15.31 2.38
CA GLU A 97 7.67 -14.90 1.35
C GLU A 97 8.25 -13.88 0.36
N LYS A 98 9.47 -13.39 0.61
CA LYS A 98 10.13 -12.35 -0.19
C LYS A 98 9.25 -11.10 -0.34
N LYS A 99 8.60 -10.68 0.75
CA LYS A 99 7.79 -9.46 0.81
C LYS A 99 8.50 -8.38 1.62
N LEU A 100 8.30 -7.13 1.23
CA LEU A 100 8.72 -5.95 1.97
C LEU A 100 7.49 -5.13 2.36
N ALA A 101 7.43 -4.71 3.62
CA ALA A 101 6.38 -3.84 4.12
C ALA A 101 6.93 -2.48 4.53
N VAL A 102 6.13 -1.42 4.31
CA VAL A 102 6.38 -0.10 4.88
C VAL A 102 5.14 0.29 5.69
N ARG A 103 5.28 0.36 7.01
CA ARG A 103 4.19 0.73 7.93
C ARG A 103 4.42 2.12 8.53
N PRO A 104 3.38 2.95 8.69
CA PRO A 104 3.43 4.15 9.53
C PRO A 104 3.82 3.82 10.97
N CYS A 105 4.56 4.73 11.59
CA CYS A 105 4.90 4.66 13.01
C CYS A 105 5.08 6.08 13.57
N ARG A 106 5.20 6.18 14.90
CA ARG A 106 5.57 7.43 15.57
C ARG A 106 7.07 7.70 15.45
N GLU A 107 7.49 8.94 15.68
CA GLU A 107 8.91 9.31 15.68
C GLU A 107 9.65 8.63 16.84
N GLU A 108 9.00 8.51 17.98
CA GLU A 108 9.57 7.93 19.21
C GLU A 108 9.70 6.40 19.16
N GLU A 109 9.05 5.73 18.20
CA GLU A 109 9.16 4.28 18.06
C GLU A 109 10.57 3.88 17.64
N LYS A 110 11.05 2.78 18.21
CA LYS A 110 12.37 2.22 17.86
C LYS A 110 12.44 1.92 16.36
N ASP A 111 13.60 2.17 15.75
CA ASP A 111 13.87 1.90 14.33
C ASP A 111 12.96 2.69 13.36
N SER A 112 12.24 3.71 13.85
CA SER A 112 11.53 4.67 13.02
C SER A 112 12.50 5.50 12.20
N PHE A 113 12.10 5.90 11.00
CA PHE A 113 12.82 6.91 10.24
C PHE A 113 11.90 7.74 9.36
N ARG A 114 12.35 8.94 9.02
CA ARG A 114 11.59 9.86 8.19
C ARG A 114 11.77 9.56 6.70
N TRP A 115 10.71 9.14 6.03
CA TRP A 115 10.74 8.73 4.61
C TRP A 115 10.50 9.84 3.58
N CYS A 116 10.27 11.08 4.03
CA CYS A 116 9.97 12.22 3.17
C CYS A 116 10.64 13.53 3.65
N SER A 117 10.60 14.56 2.81
CA SER A 117 10.93 15.94 3.20
C SER A 117 9.91 16.52 4.18
N SER A 118 10.37 17.48 5.00
CA SER A 118 9.50 18.30 5.85
C SER A 118 8.90 19.47 5.05
N GLY A 119 7.74 19.95 5.49
CA GLY A 119 7.09 21.15 4.93
C GLY A 119 5.86 20.86 4.04
N LYS A 120 5.28 21.94 3.48
CA LYS A 120 3.99 21.88 2.76
C LYS A 120 4.02 21.03 1.47
N LYS A 121 5.15 20.97 0.79
CA LYS A 121 5.34 20.17 -0.44
C LYS A 121 6.25 18.99 -0.17
N ARG A 122 5.65 17.91 0.31
CA ARG A 122 6.36 16.68 0.70
C ARG A 122 6.84 15.93 -0.54
N SER A 123 8.07 15.45 -0.48
CA SER A 123 8.69 14.61 -1.52
C SER A 123 9.36 13.39 -0.88
N PRO A 124 9.43 12.25 -1.59
CA PRO A 124 10.16 11.09 -1.08
C PRO A 124 11.63 11.41 -0.78
N LYS A 125 12.20 10.79 0.25
CA LYS A 125 13.63 10.85 0.54
C LYS A 125 14.34 9.60 0.03
N GLN A 126 15.57 9.81 -0.44
CA GLN A 126 16.53 8.71 -0.62
C GLN A 126 17.30 8.50 0.67
N ILE A 127 17.29 7.26 1.15
CA ILE A 127 17.84 6.88 2.46
C ILE A 127 18.99 5.92 2.22
N THR A 128 20.17 6.26 2.72
CA THR A 128 21.34 5.37 2.65
C THR A 128 21.18 4.23 3.67
N CYS A 129 21.32 2.99 3.22
CA CYS A 129 21.03 1.81 4.02
C CYS A 129 21.90 0.61 3.58
N ARG A 130 23.23 0.73 3.73
CA ARG A 130 24.20 -0.23 3.17
C ARG A 130 23.94 -1.70 3.55
N ILE A 131 23.72 -1.97 4.84
CA ILE A 131 23.52 -3.34 5.33
C ILE A 131 22.17 -3.91 4.89
N PHE A 132 21.10 -3.13 5.02
CA PHE A 132 19.77 -3.53 4.57
C PHE A 132 19.75 -3.80 3.06
N PHE A 133 20.33 -2.90 2.27
CA PHE A 133 20.50 -3.08 0.84
C PHE A 133 21.25 -4.38 0.53
N ALA A 134 22.43 -4.60 1.12
CA ALA A 134 23.22 -5.81 0.89
C ALA A 134 22.46 -7.10 1.26
N LYS A 135 21.70 -7.10 2.36
CA LYS A 135 20.87 -8.24 2.76
C LYS A 135 19.79 -8.57 1.74
N VAL A 136 19.06 -7.58 1.23
CA VAL A 136 18.02 -7.80 0.21
C VAL A 136 18.64 -8.24 -1.12
N ILE A 137 19.72 -7.59 -1.55
CA ILE A 137 20.44 -7.98 -2.77
C ILE A 137 20.91 -9.44 -2.67
N SER A 138 21.47 -9.86 -1.54
CA SER A 138 21.90 -11.24 -1.33
C SER A 138 20.74 -12.23 -1.22
N LEU A 139 19.63 -11.85 -0.58
CA LEU A 139 18.44 -12.70 -0.45
C LEU A 139 17.83 -13.03 -1.81
N MET A 140 17.84 -12.05 -2.72
CA MET A 140 17.22 -12.15 -4.04
C MET A 140 18.20 -12.58 -5.14
N ASP A 141 19.47 -12.79 -4.79
CA ASP A 141 20.56 -13.03 -5.75
C ASP A 141 20.63 -11.96 -6.87
N TRP A 142 20.48 -10.70 -6.46
CA TRP A 142 20.49 -9.56 -7.36
C TRP A 142 21.90 -9.01 -7.61
N ASN A 143 22.08 -8.33 -8.73
CA ASN A 143 23.31 -7.59 -9.01
C ASN A 143 23.31 -6.27 -8.24
N PRO A 144 24.23 -6.04 -7.29
CA PRO A 144 24.26 -4.82 -6.46
C PRO A 144 24.47 -3.53 -7.26
N ASN A 145 24.96 -3.62 -8.50
CA ASN A 145 25.18 -2.47 -9.36
C ASN A 145 23.92 -2.03 -10.10
N TYR A 146 22.86 -2.82 -10.11
CA TYR A 146 21.63 -2.48 -10.82
C TYR A 146 20.69 -1.66 -9.94
N ARG A 147 19.74 -1.00 -10.59
CA ARG A 147 18.60 -0.38 -9.91
C ARG A 147 17.41 -1.31 -10.02
N TYR A 148 16.74 -1.54 -8.90
CA TYR A 148 15.52 -2.35 -8.83
C TYR A 148 14.37 -1.46 -8.39
N LYS A 149 13.28 -1.46 -9.15
CA LYS A 149 12.02 -0.81 -8.76
C LYS A 149 10.95 -1.90 -8.63
N ILE A 150 10.21 -1.83 -7.54
CA ILE A 150 9.25 -2.86 -7.17
C ILE A 150 7.93 -2.17 -6.91
N LEU A 151 6.87 -2.69 -7.50
CA LEU A 151 5.53 -2.15 -7.30
C LEU A 151 4.93 -2.70 -6.02
N GLY A 152 4.02 -1.93 -5.45
CA GLY A 152 3.32 -2.32 -4.24
C GLY A 152 1.92 -1.77 -4.18
N LYS A 153 1.21 -2.19 -3.15
CA LYS A 153 -0.16 -1.78 -2.87
C LYS A 153 -0.25 -1.26 -1.45
N LEU A 154 -1.11 -0.26 -1.24
CA LEU A 154 -1.52 0.16 0.09
C LEU A 154 -2.67 -0.75 0.52
N ILE A 155 -2.49 -1.38 1.67
CA ILE A 155 -3.44 -2.35 2.20
C ILE A 155 -3.76 -2.02 3.65
N ARG A 156 -4.91 -2.52 4.12
CA ARG A 156 -5.24 -2.53 5.54
C ARG A 156 -5.28 -3.96 6.04
N SER A 157 -4.63 -4.22 7.16
CA SER A 157 -4.72 -5.48 7.88
C SER A 157 -5.10 -5.20 9.32
N GLY A 158 -6.27 -5.70 9.72
CA GLY A 158 -6.90 -5.30 10.97
C GLY A 158 -7.00 -3.78 11.09
N ASN A 159 -6.35 -3.22 12.11
CA ASN A 159 -6.32 -1.78 12.39
C ASN A 159 -5.10 -1.06 11.80
N GLU A 160 -4.21 -1.77 11.11
CA GLU A 160 -3.00 -1.20 10.54
C GLU A 160 -3.17 -0.95 9.04
N ILE A 161 -2.57 0.13 8.55
CA ILE A 161 -2.44 0.42 7.13
C ILE A 161 -0.96 0.38 6.77
N LEU A 162 -0.59 -0.31 5.70
CA LEU A 162 0.80 -0.46 5.29
C LEU A 162 0.92 -0.66 3.78
N PHE A 163 2.08 -0.34 3.24
CA PHE A 163 2.41 -0.76 1.88
C PHE A 163 3.02 -2.15 1.92
N ILE A 164 2.63 -3.00 0.97
CA ILE A 164 3.30 -4.28 0.68
C ILE A 164 3.88 -4.22 -0.73
N PHE A 165 5.12 -4.68 -0.85
CA PHE A 165 5.89 -4.80 -2.08
C PHE A 165 6.37 -6.25 -2.23
N ASP A 166 6.22 -6.81 -3.43
CA ASP A 166 6.65 -8.17 -3.75
C ASP A 166 8.06 -8.15 -4.35
N LEU A 167 9.05 -8.64 -3.60
CA LEU A 167 10.44 -8.63 -4.07
C LEU A 167 10.66 -9.56 -5.27
N THR A 168 9.76 -10.50 -5.55
CA THR A 168 9.92 -11.44 -6.68
C THR A 168 9.57 -10.83 -8.05
N SER A 169 8.97 -9.63 -8.05
CA SER A 169 8.46 -8.96 -9.25
C SER A 169 9.16 -7.61 -9.54
N PRO A 170 10.50 -7.55 -9.71
CA PRO A 170 11.20 -6.29 -9.94
C PRO A 170 11.19 -5.83 -11.40
N GLU A 171 11.05 -4.51 -11.61
CA GLU A 171 11.59 -3.82 -12.78
C GLU A 171 13.11 -3.62 -12.58
N ILE A 172 13.91 -4.23 -13.46
CA ILE A 172 15.37 -4.25 -13.35
C ILE A 172 15.95 -3.23 -14.32
N PHE A 173 16.78 -2.31 -13.82
CA PHE A 173 17.46 -1.30 -14.64
C PHE A 173 18.98 -1.54 -14.55
N PRO A 174 19.57 -2.25 -15.52
CA PRO A 174 21.00 -2.49 -15.57
C PRO A 174 21.80 -1.18 -15.57
N ARG A 175 22.96 -1.21 -14.91
CA ARG A 175 23.96 -0.13 -15.01
C ARG A 175 25.18 -0.65 -15.72
N THR A 176 25.67 0.15 -16.66
CA THR A 176 26.89 -0.13 -17.42
C THR A 176 27.91 0.93 -17.08
N LEU A 177 29.10 0.49 -16.68
CA LEU A 177 30.28 1.35 -16.62
C LEU A 177 30.81 1.48 -18.03
N LYS A 178 30.87 2.71 -18.55
CA LYS A 178 31.51 3.00 -19.83
C LYS A 178 33.01 3.13 -19.65
N ASP A 179 33.76 2.93 -20.73
CA ASP A 179 35.24 3.01 -20.74
C ASP A 179 35.78 4.38 -20.28
N ASN A 180 34.98 5.44 -20.41
CA ASN A 180 35.28 6.79 -19.93
C ASN A 180 35.01 7.00 -18.43
N GLY A 181 34.74 5.94 -17.67
CA GLY A 181 34.42 5.99 -16.23
C GLY A 181 33.00 6.46 -15.89
N THR A 182 32.17 6.79 -16.89
CA THR A 182 30.79 7.23 -16.65
C THR A 182 29.87 6.03 -16.43
N VAL A 183 29.11 6.04 -15.34
CA VAL A 183 28.09 5.01 -15.06
C VAL A 183 26.74 5.46 -15.65
N THR A 184 26.25 4.73 -16.64
CA THR A 184 24.91 4.97 -17.21
C THR A 184 23.93 3.90 -16.76
N THR A 185 22.73 4.31 -16.38
CA THR A 185 21.62 3.40 -16.05
C THR A 185 20.72 3.28 -17.26
N ALA A 186 20.30 2.06 -17.59
CA ALA A 186 19.34 1.81 -18.65
C ALA A 186 18.04 2.58 -18.39
N ARG A 187 17.43 3.11 -19.45
CA ARG A 187 16.12 3.78 -19.38
C ARG A 187 14.97 2.78 -19.45
N THR A 188 15.16 1.72 -20.22
CA THR A 188 14.19 0.63 -20.38
C THR A 188 14.47 -0.42 -19.31
N PRO A 189 13.44 -0.82 -18.53
CA PRO A 189 13.59 -1.93 -17.60
C PRO A 189 13.68 -3.25 -18.37
N SER A 190 14.47 -4.18 -17.84
CA SER A 190 14.34 -5.61 -18.10
C SER A 190 13.51 -6.26 -16.99
N TYR A 191 12.97 -7.44 -17.27
CA TYR A 191 12.14 -8.21 -16.35
C TYR A 191 12.79 -9.58 -16.08
N PRO A 192 12.34 -10.32 -15.05
CA PRO A 192 12.77 -11.71 -14.84
C PRO A 192 12.58 -12.57 -16.09
N GLU A 193 13.51 -13.50 -16.35
CA GLU A 193 13.55 -14.30 -17.59
C GLU A 193 12.29 -15.19 -17.72
N GLU A 194 11.74 -15.64 -16.58
CA GLU A 194 10.50 -16.40 -16.52
C GLU A 194 9.29 -15.68 -17.15
N TRP A 195 9.34 -14.36 -17.34
CA TRP A 195 8.20 -13.59 -17.88
C TRP A 195 8.24 -13.42 -19.40
N LYS A 196 9.34 -13.78 -20.07
CA LYS A 196 9.60 -13.44 -21.47
C LYS A 196 8.51 -13.88 -22.46
N ASN A 197 7.83 -14.99 -22.19
CA ASN A 197 6.82 -15.58 -23.08
C ASN A 197 5.41 -15.56 -22.46
N GLN A 198 5.14 -14.65 -21.51
CA GLN A 198 3.83 -14.51 -20.88
C GLN A 198 3.45 -13.03 -20.70
N PHE A 199 2.16 -12.73 -20.82
CA PHE A 199 1.64 -11.41 -20.50
C PHE A 199 1.40 -11.25 -18.99
N GLY A 200 1.11 -12.35 -18.31
CA GLY A 200 1.07 -12.43 -16.86
C GLY A 200 0.64 -13.81 -16.38
N ILE A 201 -0.41 -13.89 -15.58
CA ILE A 201 -0.94 -15.17 -15.08
C ILE A 201 -2.38 -15.37 -15.57
N PRO A 202 -2.83 -16.62 -15.78
CA PRO A 202 -4.22 -16.91 -16.18
C PRO A 202 -5.24 -16.26 -15.23
N VAL A 203 -6.39 -15.84 -15.76
CA VAL A 203 -7.42 -15.12 -14.97
C VAL A 203 -7.87 -15.91 -13.73
N GLU A 204 -8.04 -17.23 -13.86
CA GLU A 204 -8.43 -18.08 -12.74
C GLU A 204 -7.39 -18.11 -11.61
N GLU A 205 -6.11 -18.21 -11.98
CA GLU A 205 -4.99 -18.20 -11.03
C GLU A 205 -4.85 -16.83 -10.37
N HIS A 206 -5.05 -15.76 -11.15
CA HIS A 206 -5.08 -14.39 -10.63
C HIS A 206 -6.19 -14.21 -9.58
N GLN A 207 -7.40 -14.73 -9.83
CA GLN A 207 -8.50 -14.66 -8.87
C GLN A 207 -8.21 -15.45 -7.59
N LYS A 208 -7.63 -16.65 -7.71
CA LYS A 208 -7.24 -17.49 -6.55
C LYS A 208 -6.16 -16.82 -5.70
N SER A 209 -5.11 -16.27 -6.33
CA SER A 209 -4.02 -15.58 -5.61
C SER A 209 -4.51 -14.33 -4.87
N MET A 210 -5.51 -13.62 -5.41
CA MET A 210 -6.16 -12.52 -4.70
C MET A 210 -6.93 -12.98 -3.46
N GLN A 211 -7.65 -14.10 -3.53
CA GLN A 211 -8.42 -14.62 -2.39
C GLN A 211 -7.52 -15.07 -1.23
N VAL A 212 -6.36 -15.69 -1.53
CA VAL A 212 -5.38 -16.10 -0.51
C VAL A 212 -4.85 -14.89 0.28
N ASN A 213 -4.56 -13.77 -0.40
CA ASN A 213 -4.10 -12.54 0.28
C ASN A 213 -5.19 -11.92 1.19
N ILE A 214 -6.47 -12.07 0.86
CA ILE A 214 -7.58 -11.61 1.71
C ILE A 214 -7.70 -12.47 2.98
N PHE A 215 -7.45 -13.78 2.87
CA PHE A 215 -7.50 -14.71 4.01
C PHE A 215 -6.33 -14.51 5.00
N GLU A 216 -5.16 -14.07 4.52
CA GLU A 216 -4.01 -13.67 5.34
C GLU A 216 -4.19 -12.29 6.03
N GLY A 217 -5.37 -11.69 5.94
CA GLY A 217 -5.75 -10.46 6.65
C GLY A 217 -5.48 -9.17 5.88
N TYR A 218 -5.05 -9.22 4.63
CA TYR A 218 -4.70 -8.02 3.84
C TYR A 218 -5.87 -7.57 2.94
N ALA A 219 -6.64 -6.57 3.37
CA ALA A 219 -7.61 -5.90 2.51
C ALA A 219 -6.90 -4.92 1.56
N VAL A 220 -6.95 -5.19 0.25
CA VAL A 220 -6.38 -4.34 -0.80
C VAL A 220 -7.38 -3.26 -1.20
N PHE A 221 -7.01 -1.99 -1.10
CA PHE A 221 -7.83 -0.89 -1.62
C PHE A 221 -7.37 -0.46 -3.01
N ASP A 222 -8.29 -0.44 -3.97
CA ASP A 222 -8.18 0.42 -5.14
C ASP A 222 -8.95 1.71 -4.85
N ILE A 223 -8.24 2.83 -4.69
CA ILE A 223 -8.88 4.11 -4.34
C ILE A 223 -9.25 4.79 -5.66
N GLN A 224 -10.51 4.65 -6.06
CA GLN A 224 -11.14 5.52 -7.05
C GLN A 224 -11.49 6.85 -6.35
N GLU A 225 -10.80 7.93 -6.71
CA GLU A 225 -11.11 9.28 -6.21
C GLU A 225 -12.51 9.73 -6.69
N LYS A 226 -13.54 9.55 -5.86
CA LYS A 226 -14.78 10.32 -6.00
C LYS A 226 -14.53 11.75 -5.50
N LYS A 227 -14.33 12.68 -6.44
CA LYS A 227 -14.40 14.12 -6.14
C LYS A 227 -15.77 14.43 -5.54
N LYS A 228 -15.81 14.78 -4.25
CA LYS A 228 -17.00 15.38 -3.64
C LYS A 228 -17.19 16.78 -4.23
N ALA A 229 -18.31 16.98 -4.90
CA ALA A 229 -18.83 18.30 -5.21
C ALA A 229 -19.20 18.99 -3.89
N THR A 230 -18.72 20.22 -3.72
CA THR A 230 -18.97 21.08 -2.57
C THR A 230 -20.37 21.66 -2.68
N ASP A 231 -21.27 21.29 -1.79
CA ASP A 231 -22.55 21.98 -1.62
C ASP A 231 -22.32 23.39 -1.03
N LYS A 232 -22.79 24.40 -1.77
CA LYS A 232 -23.03 25.75 -1.26
C LYS A 232 -24.54 25.92 -1.10
N SER A 233 -24.99 26.09 0.13
CA SER A 233 -26.21 26.84 0.42
C SER A 233 -25.99 27.70 1.67
N ILE A 234 -26.00 29.01 1.43
CA ILE A 234 -26.03 30.08 2.43
C ILE A 234 -27.48 30.22 2.89
N GLU A 235 -27.73 30.30 4.19
CA GLU A 235 -28.76 31.22 4.73
C GLU A 235 -28.47 31.63 6.19
N LYS A 236 -28.59 32.95 6.41
CA LYS A 236 -28.30 33.73 7.62
C LYS A 236 -29.37 33.53 8.71
N ALA A 237 -29.00 33.68 9.99
CA ALA A 237 -29.58 34.72 10.87
C ALA A 237 -28.97 34.79 12.30
N LYS A 238 -28.57 36.03 12.67
CA LYS A 238 -28.68 36.72 13.99
C LYS A 238 -27.75 36.36 15.17
N GLU A 239 -26.77 37.25 15.37
CA GLU A 239 -26.34 37.83 16.68
C GLU A 239 -27.34 38.92 17.14
N PRO A 240 -27.37 39.44 18.41
CA PRO A 240 -26.24 39.81 19.32
C PRO A 240 -26.45 39.35 20.81
N SER A 241 -25.58 39.51 21.82
CA SER A 241 -24.82 40.69 22.29
C SER A 241 -23.81 40.36 23.43
N THR A 242 -22.67 41.06 23.44
CA THR A 242 -21.79 41.56 24.54
C THR A 242 -21.85 40.99 25.97
N ALA A 243 -20.68 40.62 26.53
CA ALA A 243 -19.99 41.32 27.63
C ALA A 243 -18.63 40.65 27.97
N GLU A 244 -17.71 41.46 28.51
CA GLU A 244 -16.32 41.23 28.96
C GLU A 244 -16.24 40.11 30.04
N SER A 245 -15.13 39.49 30.42
CA SER A 245 -13.82 40.01 30.83
C SER A 245 -12.86 38.87 31.25
N GLU A 246 -11.58 39.23 31.42
CA GLU A 246 -10.53 38.63 32.26
C GLU A 246 -9.57 37.56 31.71
N GLU A 247 -8.35 38.06 31.48
CA GLU A 247 -7.06 37.39 31.53
C GLU A 247 -6.88 36.52 32.79
N LYS A 248 -6.19 35.39 32.65
CA LYS A 248 -5.18 34.96 33.64
C LYS A 248 -4.11 34.07 33.01
N SER A 249 -2.93 34.67 32.97
CA SER A 249 -1.60 34.06 32.95
C SER A 249 -1.50 32.82 33.86
N TYR A 250 -0.84 31.77 33.37
CA TYR A 250 -0.19 30.78 34.22
C TYR A 250 1.25 30.60 33.78
N GLU A 251 2.15 30.98 34.69
CA GLU A 251 3.59 30.91 34.59
C GLU A 251 4.11 29.48 34.65
N GLN A 252 5.22 29.24 33.95
CA GLN A 252 6.09 28.08 34.09
C GLN A 252 6.70 28.03 35.50
N GLN A 253 6.66 26.86 36.14
CA GLN A 253 7.59 26.50 37.21
C GLN A 253 8.52 25.39 36.75
N THR A 254 9.78 25.74 36.54
CA THR A 254 10.90 24.82 36.31
C THR A 254 11.45 24.33 37.65
N LEU A 255 11.51 23.02 37.84
CA LEU A 255 12.05 22.35 39.02
C LEU A 255 13.35 21.61 38.68
N PHE A 256 14.50 22.28 38.55
CA PHE A 256 15.81 21.66 38.75
C PHE A 256 16.86 22.72 39.15
N PRO A 257 17.61 22.53 40.25
CA PRO A 257 18.72 23.41 40.61
C PRO A 257 20.00 23.09 39.83
N SER A 258 20.66 24.14 39.36
CA SER A 258 22.00 24.11 38.76
C SER A 258 23.06 23.95 39.85
N THR A 259 23.85 22.87 39.78
CA THR A 259 25.08 22.74 40.56
C THR A 259 26.25 23.22 39.70
N ASN A 260 26.80 24.38 40.03
CA ASN A 260 28.16 24.78 39.65
C ASN A 260 29.14 24.16 40.67
N MET A 261 30.16 23.47 40.18
CA MET A 261 31.40 23.20 40.90
C MET A 261 32.55 23.58 39.98
N TYR A 262 33.47 24.37 40.57
CA TYR A 262 34.70 24.98 40.09
C TYR A 262 35.39 24.40 38.85
#